data_AF-J3NDX7-F1
#
_entry.id   AF-J3NDX7-F1
#
_cell.length_a   1.000
_cell.length_b   1.000
_cell.length_c   1.000
_cell.angle_alpha   90.00
_cell.angle_beta   90.00
_cell.angle_gamma   90.00
#
_symmetry.space_group_name_H-M   'P 1'
#
loop_
_entity.id
_entity.type
_entity.pdbx_description
1 polymer ?
#
loop_
_entity_poly.entity_id
_entity_poly.type
_entity_poly.pdbx_seq_one_letter_code
_entity_poly.pdbx_strand_id
1 'polypeptide(L)'
;GGLSLAAFANAKSRNTGYNPALIKKQKEFYKNAKLISKYKRSKKQLNQSDGPPPLPLPNPNPKEGVDANDAPKLHSKKKKRVAPSLKDEYEKKHAEDEKAKKEREAIIQAKREEQEKSEARRKDLREKMFKKTRSGQPVMKYRIQHLLETALEISNK
;
A
#
# COMPACT_ATOMS: atom_id res chain seq x y z
N GLY A 1 -12.87 45.01 18.62
CA GLY A 1 -13.38 43.86 19.37
C GLY A 1 -12.48 42.67 19.15
N GLY A 2 -11.70 42.29 20.16
CA GLY A 2 -10.80 41.13 20.11
C GLY A 2 -11.48 39.87 20.64
N LEU A 3 -11.05 38.71 20.14
CA LEU A 3 -11.54 37.41 20.60
C LEU A 3 -11.17 37.20 22.08
N SER A 4 -12.08 36.60 22.85
CA SER A 4 -11.90 36.40 24.30
C SER A 4 -10.75 35.42 24.60
N LEU A 5 -10.11 35.56 25.77
CA LEU A 5 -9.06 34.64 26.24
C LEU A 5 -9.52 33.18 26.23
N ALA A 6 -10.79 32.94 26.54
CA ALA A 6 -11.42 31.62 26.45
C ALA A 6 -11.47 31.08 25.02
N ALA A 7 -11.62 31.94 24.00
CA ALA A 7 -11.59 31.53 22.59
C ALA A 7 -10.19 31.04 22.18
N PHE A 8 -9.12 31.69 22.66
CA PHE A 8 -7.74 31.25 22.41
C PHE A 8 -7.41 29.95 23.15
N ALA A 9 -7.85 29.80 24.40
CA ALA A 9 -7.67 28.57 25.16
C ALA A 9 -8.39 27.37 24.51
N ASN A 10 -9.61 27.60 23.99
CA ASN A 10 -10.41 26.56 23.35
C ASN A 10 -10.03 26.27 21.89
N ALA A 11 -9.23 27.12 21.24
CA ALA A 11 -8.79 26.89 19.86
C ALA A 11 -7.87 25.66 19.73
N LYS A 12 -7.11 25.33 20.79
CA LYS A 12 -6.19 24.17 20.82
C LYS A 12 -6.81 22.92 21.46
N SER A 13 -7.91 23.04 22.21
CA SER A 13 -8.53 21.93 22.95
C SER A 13 -9.64 21.22 22.21
N ARG A 14 -10.12 21.78 21.08
CA ARG A 14 -11.06 21.07 20.21
C ARG A 14 -10.37 19.83 19.66
N ASN A 15 -10.90 18.64 19.98
CA ASN A 15 -10.65 17.48 19.15
C ASN A 15 -11.06 17.90 17.73
N THR A 16 -10.11 18.02 16.83
CA THR A 16 -10.35 18.57 15.49
C THR A 16 -11.05 17.56 14.59
N GLY A 17 -11.43 16.39 15.12
CA GLY A 17 -11.87 15.22 14.35
C GLY A 17 -10.87 14.83 13.25
N TYR A 18 -9.65 15.39 13.28
CA TYR A 18 -8.74 15.38 12.14
C TYR A 18 -8.02 14.04 12.10
N ASN A 19 -8.64 13.10 11.39
CA ASN A 19 -8.05 11.80 11.11
C ASN A 19 -7.48 11.80 9.68
N PRO A 20 -6.15 11.87 9.52
CA PRO A 20 -5.52 11.92 8.19
C PRO A 20 -5.81 10.65 7.36
N ALA A 21 -6.05 9.50 8.00
CA ALA A 21 -6.39 8.26 7.30
C ALA A 21 -7.80 8.32 6.68
N LEU A 22 -8.78 8.88 7.40
CA LEU A 22 -10.14 9.07 6.89
C LEU A 22 -10.16 10.06 5.72
N ILE A 23 -9.44 11.17 5.84
CA ILE A 23 -9.32 12.18 4.77
C ILE A 23 -8.66 11.59 3.52
N LYS A 24 -7.59 10.80 3.69
CA LYS A 24 -6.95 10.08 2.57
C LYS A 24 -7.93 9.11 1.90
N LYS A 25 -8.66 8.30 2.68
CA LYS A 25 -9.65 7.35 2.16
C LYS A 25 -10.75 8.05 1.35
N GLN A 26 -11.26 9.18 1.84
CA GLN A 26 -12.29 9.95 1.14
C GLN A 26 -11.79 10.56 -0.18
N LYS A 27 -10.55 11.09 -0.18
CA LYS A 27 -9.90 11.61 -1.41
C LYS A 27 -9.74 10.52 -2.46
N GLU A 28 -9.25 9.35 -2.06
CA GLU A 28 -9.08 8.22 -2.99
C GLU A 28 -10.41 7.69 -3.51
N PHE A 29 -11.43 7.56 -2.65
CA PHE A 29 -12.78 7.18 -3.07
C PHE A 29 -13.33 8.12 -4.15
N TYR A 30 -13.19 9.44 -3.95
CA TYR A 30 -13.64 10.43 -4.92
C TYR A 30 -12.88 10.34 -6.25
N LYS A 31 -11.54 10.20 -6.22
CA LYS A 31 -10.73 10.00 -7.44
C LYS A 31 -11.20 8.76 -8.20
N ASN A 32 -11.41 7.65 -7.51
CA ASN A 32 -11.84 6.40 -8.12
C ASN A 32 -13.23 6.52 -8.74
N ALA A 33 -14.19 7.11 -8.03
CA ALA A 33 -15.52 7.38 -8.54
C ALA A 33 -15.51 8.25 -9.81
N LYS A 34 -14.61 9.23 -9.87
CA LYS A 34 -14.41 10.09 -11.05
C LYS A 34 -13.86 9.31 -12.24
N LEU A 35 -12.87 8.44 -12.03
CA LEU A 35 -12.30 7.58 -13.06
C LEU A 35 -13.32 6.58 -13.60
N ILE A 36 -14.08 5.93 -12.72
CA ILE A 36 -15.16 5.00 -13.10
C ILE A 36 -16.23 5.72 -13.92
N SER A 37 -16.67 6.90 -13.48
CA SER A 37 -17.66 7.70 -14.20
C SER A 37 -17.15 8.11 -15.59
N LYS A 38 -15.89 8.53 -15.69
CA LYS A 38 -15.23 8.86 -16.97
C LYS A 38 -15.21 7.64 -17.91
N TYR A 39 -14.79 6.49 -17.41
CA TYR A 39 -14.75 5.23 -18.18
C TYR A 39 -16.14 4.79 -18.64
N LYS A 40 -17.14 4.84 -17.76
CA LYS A 40 -18.54 4.53 -18.12
C LYS A 40 -19.05 5.45 -19.22
N ARG A 41 -18.68 6.74 -19.18
CA ARG A 41 -19.04 7.71 -20.22
C ARG A 41 -18.36 7.40 -21.56
N SER A 42 -17.07 7.08 -21.57
CA SER A 42 -16.36 6.71 -22.79
C SER A 42 -16.86 5.39 -23.37
N LYS A 43 -17.18 4.39 -22.53
CA LYS A 43 -17.81 3.14 -22.97
C LYS A 43 -19.17 3.37 -23.61
N LYS A 44 -20.01 4.26 -23.04
CA LYS A 44 -21.29 4.62 -23.65
C LYS A 44 -21.12 5.30 -25.02
N GLN A 45 -20.13 6.20 -25.15
CA GLN A 45 -19.83 6.84 -26.42
C GLN A 45 -19.34 5.85 -27.49
N LEU A 46 -18.47 4.91 -27.10
CA LEU A 46 -18.02 3.83 -27.99
C LEU A 46 -19.19 2.96 -28.46
N ASN A 47 -20.06 2.55 -27.53
CA ASN A 47 -21.23 1.74 -27.87
C ASN A 47 -22.28 2.52 -28.69
N GLN A 48 -22.24 3.86 -28.69
CA GLN A 48 -23.07 4.72 -29.53
C GLN A 48 -22.44 4.99 -30.90
N SER A 49 -21.14 4.73 -31.10
CA SER A 49 -20.44 4.90 -32.38
C SER A 49 -20.46 3.65 -33.28
N ASP A 50 -21.03 2.54 -32.81
CA ASP A 50 -21.24 1.33 -33.62
C ASP A 50 -22.52 1.39 -34.49
N GLY A 51 -23.25 2.51 -34.44
CA GLY A 51 -24.33 2.82 -35.39
C GLY A 51 -23.86 3.90 -36.38
N PRO A 52 -24.21 3.80 -37.68
CA PRO A 52 -23.77 4.78 -38.66
C PRO A 52 -24.24 6.18 -38.25
N PRO A 53 -23.43 7.23 -38.47
CA PRO A 53 -23.85 8.59 -38.19
C PRO A 53 -25.11 8.90 -39.03
N PRO A 54 -26.11 9.63 -38.51
CA PRO A 54 -27.15 10.16 -39.36
C PRO A 54 -26.48 11.16 -40.31
N LEU A 55 -26.35 10.75 -41.57
CA LEU A 55 -25.85 11.57 -42.66
C LEU A 55 -26.67 12.87 -42.71
N PRO A 56 -26.05 14.06 -42.65
CA PRO A 56 -26.72 15.28 -43.10
C PRO A 56 -26.87 15.14 -44.61
N LEU A 57 -28.10 14.98 -45.10
CA LEU A 57 -28.44 14.95 -46.53
C LEU A 57 -27.93 16.23 -47.23
N PRO A 58 -27.03 16.13 -48.23
CA PRO A 58 -26.79 17.20 -49.18
C PRO A 58 -27.47 16.86 -50.51
N ASN A 59 -28.14 17.85 -51.07
CA ASN A 59 -28.86 17.84 -52.35
C ASN A 59 -28.11 17.17 -53.53
N PRO A 60 -28.83 16.65 -54.54
CA PRO A 60 -28.26 15.87 -55.63
C PRO A 60 -27.67 16.78 -56.72
N ASN A 61 -26.44 16.48 -57.16
CA ASN A 61 -25.98 16.75 -58.53
C ASN A 61 -24.78 15.84 -58.88
N PRO A 62 -24.82 15.06 -59.99
CA PRO A 62 -23.76 14.11 -60.36
C PRO A 62 -22.83 14.64 -61.47
N LYS A 63 -21.57 14.16 -61.48
CA LYS A 63 -20.61 14.01 -62.62
C LYS A 63 -19.21 13.68 -62.04
N GLU A 64 -18.74 12.43 -61.98
CA GLU A 64 -18.08 11.57 -63.00
C GLU A 64 -16.59 11.88 -63.31
N GLY A 65 -15.75 10.83 -63.35
CA GLY A 65 -14.40 10.75 -64.00
C GLY A 65 -13.20 10.69 -63.03
N VAL A 66 -12.67 9.54 -62.59
CA VAL A 66 -11.69 8.60 -63.22
C VAL A 66 -10.27 9.19 -63.35
N ASP A 67 -9.29 8.64 -62.61
CA ASP A 67 -8.16 7.89 -63.23
C ASP A 67 -7.19 7.25 -62.20
N ALA A 68 -6.79 6.02 -62.50
CA ALA A 68 -5.87 5.17 -61.77
C ALA A 68 -4.53 5.10 -62.51
N ASN A 69 -3.37 5.20 -61.84
CA ASN A 69 -2.07 4.77 -62.39
C ASN A 69 -1.02 4.47 -61.28
N ASP A 70 -0.76 3.18 -61.10
CA ASP A 70 0.51 2.44 -60.91
C ASP A 70 1.72 2.93 -60.06
N ALA A 71 1.85 2.30 -58.88
CA ALA A 71 2.96 1.45 -58.37
C ALA A 71 4.44 1.99 -58.24
N PRO A 72 5.41 1.21 -57.71
CA PRO A 72 5.80 1.17 -56.29
C PRO A 72 7.28 1.56 -56.03
N LYS A 73 7.62 2.15 -54.87
CA LYS A 73 9.04 2.36 -54.47
C LYS A 73 9.36 1.93 -53.04
N LEU A 74 9.91 0.72 -52.94
CA LEU A 74 10.69 0.19 -51.82
C LEU A 74 11.76 1.19 -51.38
N HIS A 75 11.74 1.64 -50.12
CA HIS A 75 12.93 2.21 -49.49
C HIS A 75 12.92 2.13 -47.95
N SER A 76 13.97 1.48 -47.45
CA SER A 76 14.51 1.53 -46.09
C SER A 76 13.70 0.86 -44.95
N LYS A 77 14.01 -0.43 -44.69
CA LYS A 77 13.83 -1.01 -43.36
C LYS A 77 14.86 -0.36 -42.42
N LYS A 78 14.60 0.87 -41.95
CA LYS A 78 15.32 1.45 -40.82
C LYS A 78 15.07 0.52 -39.63
N LYS A 79 16.12 -0.15 -39.14
CA LYS A 79 16.08 -0.88 -37.87
C LYS A 79 15.65 0.12 -36.81
N LYS A 80 14.37 0.09 -36.41
CA LYS A 80 13.88 0.90 -35.30
C LYS A 80 14.73 0.48 -34.11
N ARG A 81 15.51 1.41 -33.55
CA ARG A 81 16.14 1.20 -32.24
C ARG A 81 14.98 0.90 -31.31
N VAL A 82 14.86 -0.35 -30.89
CA VAL A 82 13.81 -0.83 -29.99
C VAL A 82 14.01 -0.02 -28.72
N ALA A 83 13.07 0.90 -28.46
CA ALA A 83 12.98 1.55 -27.16
C ALA A 83 12.97 0.45 -26.09
N PRO A 84 13.60 0.65 -24.92
CA PRO A 84 13.59 -0.34 -23.86
C PRO A 84 12.18 -0.92 -23.72
N SER A 85 12.07 -2.25 -23.82
CA SER A 85 10.78 -2.89 -23.87
C SER A 85 10.06 -2.56 -22.57
N LEU A 86 8.81 -2.06 -22.64
CA LEU A 86 7.94 -1.85 -21.47
C LEU A 86 7.92 -3.07 -20.53
N LYS A 87 8.17 -4.26 -21.09
CA LYS A 87 8.33 -5.52 -20.35
C LYS A 87 9.57 -5.53 -19.45
N ASP A 88 10.72 -5.03 -19.91
CA ASP A 88 11.97 -5.03 -19.16
C ASP A 88 11.90 -4.09 -17.96
N GLU A 89 11.24 -2.94 -18.11
CA GLU A 89 11.01 -2.01 -17.01
C GLU A 89 10.05 -2.59 -15.95
N TYR A 90 9.04 -3.32 -16.40
CA TYR A 90 8.09 -4.00 -15.53
C TYR A 90 8.78 -5.12 -14.72
N GLU A 91 9.60 -5.94 -15.37
CA GLU A 91 10.35 -7.02 -14.72
C GLU A 91 11.34 -6.47 -13.69
N LYS A 92 12.02 -5.34 -13.99
CA LYS A 92 12.91 -4.66 -13.05
C LYS A 92 12.17 -4.16 -11.80
N LYS A 93 11.03 -3.49 -11.97
CA LYS A 93 10.21 -3.01 -10.84
C LYS A 93 9.72 -4.16 -9.96
N HIS A 94 9.24 -5.23 -10.57
CA HIS A 94 8.82 -6.42 -9.82
C HIS A 94 9.98 -7.04 -9.04
N ALA A 95 11.18 -7.13 -9.63
CA ALA A 95 12.34 -7.67 -8.94
C ALA A 95 12.77 -6.80 -7.74
N GLU A 96 12.69 -5.48 -7.85
CA GLU A 96 12.99 -4.54 -6.76
C GLU A 96 11.95 -4.63 -5.63
N ASP A 97 10.67 -4.68 -5.98
CA ASP A 97 9.59 -4.82 -4.99
C ASP A 97 9.68 -6.15 -4.23
N GLU A 98 10.00 -7.25 -4.90
CA GLU A 98 10.19 -8.55 -4.25
C GLU A 98 11.42 -8.57 -3.34
N LYS A 99 12.50 -7.87 -3.70
CA LYS A 99 13.66 -7.69 -2.80
C LYS A 99 13.30 -6.87 -1.57
N ALA A 100 12.59 -5.75 -1.75
CA ALA A 100 12.15 -4.89 -0.65
C ALA A 100 11.19 -5.62 0.31
N LYS A 101 10.34 -6.52 -0.19
CA LYS A 101 9.49 -7.39 0.65
C LYS A 101 10.33 -8.34 1.49
N LYS A 102 11.30 -9.04 0.87
CA LYS A 102 12.18 -9.98 1.56
C LYS A 102 13.00 -9.32 2.66
N GLU A 103 13.55 -8.14 2.39
CA GLU A 103 14.31 -7.36 3.40
C GLU A 103 13.42 -6.97 4.60
N ARG A 104 12.19 -6.52 4.34
CA ARG A 104 11.22 -6.19 5.41
C ARG A 104 10.82 -7.42 6.21
N GLU A 105 10.56 -8.54 5.54
CA GLU A 105 10.22 -9.81 6.19
C GLU A 105 11.37 -10.31 7.06
N ALA A 106 12.62 -10.20 6.61
CA ALA A 106 13.79 -10.56 7.41
C ALA A 106 13.89 -9.71 8.69
N ILE A 107 13.65 -8.40 8.60
CA ILE A 107 13.65 -7.51 9.79
C ILE A 107 12.52 -7.91 10.76
N ILE A 108 11.34 -8.25 10.24
CA ILE A 108 10.20 -8.65 11.08
C ILE A 108 10.48 -10.01 11.74
N GLN A 109 11.06 -10.96 11.01
CA GLN A 109 11.44 -12.27 11.56
C GLN A 109 12.48 -12.13 12.66
N ALA A 110 13.54 -11.34 12.43
CA ALA A 110 14.56 -11.09 13.45
C ALA A 110 13.96 -10.49 14.75
N LYS A 111 13.05 -9.52 14.62
CA LYS A 111 12.34 -8.94 15.77
C LYS A 111 11.43 -9.96 16.48
N ARG A 112 10.75 -10.81 15.70
CA ARG A 112 9.87 -11.85 16.26
C ARG A 112 10.69 -12.88 17.04
N GLU A 113 11.83 -13.32 16.51
CA GLU A 113 12.72 -14.27 17.18
C GLU A 113 13.30 -13.68 18.48
N GLU A 114 13.68 -12.40 18.48
CA GLU A 114 14.14 -11.72 19.69
C GLU A 114 13.05 -11.68 20.77
N GLN A 115 11.83 -11.31 20.38
CA GLN A 115 10.68 -11.32 21.28
C GLN A 115 10.40 -12.72 21.82
N GLU A 116 10.37 -13.73 20.95
CA GLU A 116 10.11 -15.13 21.34
C GLU A 116 11.17 -15.64 22.31
N LYS A 117 12.46 -15.31 22.11
CA LYS A 117 13.54 -15.64 23.05
C LYS A 117 13.34 -14.97 24.41
N SER A 118 12.96 -13.68 24.42
CA SER A 118 12.68 -12.97 25.68
C SER A 118 11.45 -13.54 26.40
N GLU A 119 10.42 -13.92 25.66
CA GLU A 119 9.20 -14.51 26.19
C GLU A 119 9.42 -15.93 26.70
N ALA A 120 10.22 -16.74 26.00
CA ALA A 120 10.61 -18.07 26.45
C ALA A 120 11.34 -17.98 27.78
N ARG A 121 12.35 -17.10 27.90
CA ARG A 121 13.05 -16.84 29.17
C ARG A 121 12.08 -16.43 30.28
N ARG A 122 11.13 -15.54 29.99
CA ARG A 122 10.10 -15.11 30.95
C ARG A 122 9.19 -16.27 31.37
N LYS A 123 8.76 -17.11 30.42
CA LYS A 123 7.91 -18.29 30.67
C LYS A 123 8.64 -19.32 31.52
N ASP A 124 9.90 -19.61 31.23
CA ASP A 124 10.71 -20.56 31.98
C ASP A 124 10.93 -20.13 33.43
N LEU A 125 11.28 -18.85 33.63
CA LEU A 125 11.37 -18.27 34.97
C LEU A 125 10.02 -18.36 35.69
N ARG A 126 8.94 -17.97 35.01
CA ARG A 126 7.58 -18.04 35.55
C ARG A 126 7.23 -19.46 35.97
N GLU A 127 7.47 -20.45 35.12
CA GLU A 127 7.18 -21.85 35.40
C GLU A 127 7.94 -22.34 36.65
N LYS A 128 9.23 -22.00 36.77
CA LYS A 128 10.04 -22.30 37.96
C LYS A 128 9.46 -21.67 39.23
N MET A 129 9.05 -20.40 39.18
CA MET A 129 8.45 -19.69 40.33
C MET A 129 7.09 -20.27 40.75
N PHE A 130 6.31 -20.79 39.79
CA PHE A 130 4.99 -21.37 40.05
C PHE A 130 5.02 -22.88 40.34
N LYS A 131 6.20 -23.53 40.41
CA LYS A 131 6.29 -24.93 40.85
C LYS A 131 5.73 -25.08 42.25
N LYS A 132 4.94 -26.13 42.46
CA LYS A 132 4.29 -26.47 43.74
C LYS A 132 4.76 -27.83 44.24
N THR A 133 4.78 -28.01 45.55
CA THR A 133 4.99 -29.29 46.22
C THR A 133 3.77 -30.20 46.03
N ARG A 134 3.86 -31.46 46.47
CA ARG A 134 2.73 -32.42 46.44
C ARG A 134 1.49 -31.90 47.17
N SER A 135 1.65 -31.06 48.19
CA SER A 135 0.56 -30.42 48.95
C SER A 135 0.08 -29.08 48.34
N GLY A 136 0.62 -28.67 47.21
CA GLY A 136 0.23 -27.43 46.52
C GLY A 136 0.93 -26.15 47.00
N GLN A 137 1.85 -26.25 47.97
CA GLN A 137 2.63 -25.11 48.45
C GLN A 137 3.71 -24.72 47.42
N PRO A 138 4.00 -23.43 47.20
CA PRO A 138 5.04 -23.02 46.27
C PRO A 138 6.42 -23.54 46.69
N VAL A 139 7.21 -24.02 45.74
CA VAL A 139 8.56 -24.54 45.98
C VAL A 139 9.51 -23.37 46.23
N MET A 140 9.86 -23.16 47.50
CA MET A 140 10.64 -21.99 47.94
C MET A 140 12.05 -21.92 47.37
N LYS A 141 12.66 -23.05 46.95
CA LYS A 141 14.00 -23.11 46.33
C LYS A 141 14.14 -22.10 45.18
N TYR A 142 13.20 -22.12 44.23
CA TYR A 142 13.26 -21.27 43.05
C TYR A 142 12.96 -19.80 43.38
N ARG A 143 12.04 -19.54 44.31
CA ARG A 143 11.66 -18.18 44.72
C ARG A 143 12.77 -17.47 45.48
N ILE A 144 13.42 -18.15 46.42
CA ILE A 144 14.56 -17.61 47.18
C ILE A 144 15.73 -17.32 46.24
N GLN A 145 16.05 -18.26 45.33
CA GLN A 145 17.12 -18.05 44.33
C GLN A 145 16.92 -16.77 43.54
N HIS A 146 15.71 -16.52 43.03
CA HIS A 146 15.42 -15.31 42.27
C HIS A 146 15.51 -14.03 43.11
N LEU A 147 15.04 -14.05 44.36
CA LEU A 147 15.16 -12.90 45.26
C LEU A 147 16.64 -12.56 45.53
N LEU A 148 17.50 -13.58 45.69
CA LEU A 148 18.93 -13.41 45.88
C LEU A 148 19.61 -12.88 44.61
N GLU A 149 19.33 -13.47 43.45
CA GLU A 149 19.84 -12.99 42.15
C GLU A 149 19.44 -11.52 41.92
N THR A 150 18.18 -11.16 42.19
CA THR A 150 17.68 -9.79 42.03
C THR A 150 18.38 -8.83 42.99
N ALA A 151 18.60 -9.23 44.25
CA ALA A 151 19.32 -8.40 45.23
C ALA A 151 20.78 -8.18 44.83
N LEU A 152 21.46 -9.21 44.31
CA LEU A 152 22.83 -9.12 43.79
C LEU A 152 22.93 -8.28 42.51
N GLU A 153 21.97 -8.39 41.61
CA GLU A 153 21.92 -7.54 40.40
C GLU A 153 21.69 -6.07 40.74
N ILE A 154 20.90 -5.78 41.77
CA ILE A 154 20.68 -4.40 42.26
C ILE A 154 21.95 -3.85 42.92
N SER A 155 22.72 -4.66 43.65
CA SER A 155 23.96 -4.18 44.28
C SER A 155 25.10 -3.94 43.29
N ASN A 156 25.07 -4.59 42.13
CA ASN A 156 26.10 -4.50 41.10
C ASN A 156 25.82 -3.41 40.04
N LYS A 157 24.68 -2.73 40.11
CA LYS A 157 24.30 -1.61 39.24
C LYS A 157 24.48 -0.28 39.96
#